data_AF-A0AAU6N1H6-F1
#
_entry.id   AF-A0AAU6N1H6-F1
#
_cell.length_a   1.000
_cell.length_b   1.000
_cell.length_c   1.000
_cell.angle_alpha   90.00
_cell.angle_beta   90.00
_cell.angle_gamma   90.00
#
_symmetry.space_group_name_H-M   'P 1'
#
loop_
_entity.id
_entity.type
_entity.pdbx_description
1 polymer ?
#
loop_
_entity_poly.entity_id
_entity_poly.type
_entity_poly.pdbx_seq_one_letter_code
_entity_poly.pdbx_strand_id
1 'polypeptide(L)'
;MARKSLIQREKKRQKLEKKYHLIRRSSKKEISKVLSLSEKWEIHGKLQSPPRNSAPTRLHRRCFSTGRPRANYRDFGLSGHVLREMVHACLLPGATRSSW
;
A
#
# COMPACT_ATOMS: atom_id res chain seq x y z
N MET A 1 8.11 -2.88 18.53
CA MET A 1 7.52 -3.54 17.33
C MET A 1 6.03 -3.23 17.23
N ALA A 2 5.41 -3.37 16.04
CA ALA A 2 3.98 -3.10 15.88
C ALA A 2 3.11 -4.25 16.44
N ARG A 3 1.88 -3.92 16.88
CA ARG A 3 0.90 -4.93 17.33
C ARG A 3 0.57 -5.90 16.18
N LYS A 4 0.51 -7.21 16.47
CA LYS A 4 0.18 -8.26 15.49
C LYS A 4 -1.15 -7.99 14.76
N SER A 5 -2.13 -7.44 15.46
CA SER A 5 -3.43 -7.05 14.91
C SER A 5 -3.33 -6.01 13.78
N LEU A 6 -2.39 -5.05 13.88
CA LEU A 6 -2.18 -4.02 12.85
C LEU A 6 -1.53 -4.60 11.59
N ILE A 7 -0.61 -5.55 11.76
CA ILE A 7 0.02 -6.26 10.63
C ILE A 7 -1.03 -7.08 9.88
N GLN A 8 -1.88 -7.81 10.60
CA GLN A 8 -2.96 -8.59 10.00
C GLN A 8 -4.03 -7.71 9.34
N ARG A 9 -4.32 -6.53 9.92
CA ARG A 9 -5.21 -5.53 9.31
C ARG A 9 -4.68 -5.09 7.93
N GLU A 10 -3.38 -4.87 7.82
CA GLU A 10 -2.76 -4.48 6.54
C GLU A 10 -2.79 -5.64 5.53
N LYS A 11 -2.50 -6.88 5.96
CA LYS A 11 -2.66 -8.08 5.13
C LYS A 11 -4.08 -8.24 4.60
N LYS A 12 -5.10 -7.97 5.43
CA LYS A 12 -6.51 -7.98 5.01
C LYS A 12 -6.79 -6.93 3.93
N ARG A 13 -6.26 -5.71 4.07
CA ARG A 13 -6.43 -4.64 3.07
C ARG A 13 -5.78 -5.00 1.73
N GLN A 14 -4.55 -5.52 1.75
CA GLN A 14 -3.85 -5.96 0.54
C GLN A 14 -4.62 -7.06 -0.21
N LYS A 15 -5.20 -8.03 0.51
CA LYS A 15 -6.05 -9.07 -0.10
C LYS A 15 -7.30 -8.49 -0.78
N LEU A 16 -7.98 -7.55 -0.10
CA LEU A 16 -9.18 -6.91 -0.65
C LEU A 16 -8.86 -6.01 -1.85
N GLU A 17 -7.77 -5.24 -1.77
CA GLU A 17 -7.33 -4.40 -2.88
C GLU A 17 -7.06 -5.25 -4.13
N LYS A 18 -6.29 -6.34 -4.01
CA LYS A 18 -6.06 -7.28 -5.11
C LYS A 18 -7.35 -7.85 -5.69
N LYS A 19 -8.31 -8.24 -4.84
CA LYS A 19 -9.60 -8.80 -5.26
C LYS A 19 -10.43 -7.81 -6.09
N TYR A 20 -10.48 -6.54 -5.70
CA TYR A 20 -11.33 -5.52 -6.35
C TYR A 20 -10.56 -4.60 -7.31
N HIS A 21 -9.28 -4.86 -7.57
CA HIS A 21 -8.40 -3.98 -8.35
C HIS A 21 -8.95 -3.71 -9.77
N LEU A 22 -9.38 -4.76 -10.48
CA LEU A 22 -9.89 -4.64 -11.85
C LEU A 22 -11.21 -3.85 -11.90
N ILE A 23 -12.16 -4.15 -11.01
CA ILE A 23 -13.46 -3.49 -10.92
C ILE A 23 -13.28 -1.99 -10.64
N ARG A 24 -12.40 -1.63 -9.70
CA ARG A 24 -12.14 -0.21 -9.41
C ARG A 24 -11.47 0.50 -10.59
N ARG A 25 -10.61 -0.20 -11.34
CA ARG A 25 -9.94 0.36 -12.52
C ARG A 25 -10.90 0.57 -13.69
N SER A 26 -11.82 -0.36 -13.96
CA SER A 26 -12.84 -0.20 -15.00
C SER A 26 -13.78 0.94 -14.67
N SER A 27 -14.39 0.95 -13.48
CA SER A 27 -15.32 2.01 -13.09
C SER A 27 -14.67 3.40 -13.02
N LYS A 28 -13.38 3.49 -12.67
CA LYS A 28 -12.61 4.75 -12.75
C LYS A 28 -12.34 5.22 -14.18
N LYS A 29 -12.23 4.31 -15.15
CA LYS A 29 -12.08 4.67 -16.57
C LYS A 29 -13.43 5.07 -17.16
N GLU A 30 -14.50 4.37 -16.79
CA GLU A 30 -15.87 4.69 -17.21
C GLU A 30 -16.26 6.10 -16.76
N ILE A 31 -16.05 6.42 -15.47
CA ILE A 31 -16.43 7.73 -14.93
C ILE A 31 -15.67 8.90 -15.58
N SER A 32 -14.43 8.68 -16.03
CA SER A 32 -13.65 9.71 -16.72
C SER A 32 -14.11 9.98 -18.16
N LYS A 33 -14.83 9.03 -18.78
CA LYS A 33 -15.29 9.15 -20.17
C LYS A 33 -16.71 9.72 -20.27
N VAL A 34 -17.55 9.42 -19.29
CA VAL A 34 -18.96 9.83 -19.30
C VAL A 34 -19.06 11.35 -19.10
N LEU A 35 -19.92 11.99 -19.88
CA LEU A 35 -20.22 13.43 -19.76
C LEU A 35 -21.50 13.69 -18.99
N SER A 36 -22.51 12.85 -19.17
CA SER A 36 -23.83 13.03 -18.58
C SER A 36 -23.77 12.92 -17.05
N LEU A 37 -24.54 13.78 -16.37
CA LEU A 37 -24.56 13.80 -14.91
C LEU A 37 -25.23 12.55 -14.36
N SER A 38 -26.36 12.12 -14.95
CA SER A 38 -27.13 10.96 -14.51
C SER A 38 -26.31 9.66 -14.51
N GLU A 39 -25.60 9.38 -15.61
CA GLU A 39 -24.77 8.17 -15.71
C GLU A 39 -23.55 8.23 -14.76
N LYS A 40 -23.00 9.43 -14.51
CA LYS A 40 -21.95 9.60 -13.49
C LYS A 40 -22.43 9.21 -12.09
N TRP A 41 -23.67 9.55 -11.72
CA TRP A 41 -24.24 9.17 -10.43
C TRP A 41 -24.34 7.66 -10.27
N GLU A 42 -24.79 6.95 -11.31
CA GLU A 42 -24.88 5.50 -11.29
C GLU A 42 -23.50 4.82 -11.14
N ILE A 43 -22.50 5.30 -11.90
CA ILE A 43 -21.12 4.79 -11.82
C ILE A 43 -20.51 5.12 -10.45
N HIS A 44 -20.81 6.28 -9.87
CA HIS A 44 -20.41 6.61 -8.50
C HIS A 44 -21.01 5.65 -7.48
N GLY A 45 -22.28 5.26 -7.63
CA GLY A 45 -22.92 4.23 -6.80
C GLY A 45 -22.17 2.89 -6.90
N LYS A 46 -21.84 2.46 -8.12
CA LYS A 46 -21.03 1.25 -8.37
C LYS A 46 -19.65 1.34 -7.72
N LEU A 47 -18.99 2.50 -7.73
CA LEU A 47 -17.68 2.74 -7.07
C LEU A 47 -17.74 2.75 -5.54
N GLN A 48 -18.90 3.07 -4.95
CA GLN A 48 -19.13 3.07 -3.51
C GLN A 48 -19.48 1.67 -2.97
N SER A 49 -20.05 0.80 -3.81
CA SER A 49 -20.43 -0.57 -3.42
C SER A 49 -19.31 -1.45 -2.83
N PRO A 50 -18.04 -1.42 -3.33
CA PRO A 50 -17.02 -2.32 -2.82
C PRO A 50 -16.53 -1.88 -1.43
N PRO A 51 -16.02 -2.80 -0.60
CA PRO A 51 -15.58 -2.48 0.76
C PRO A 51 -14.58 -1.32 0.79
N ARG A 52 -14.73 -0.36 1.72
CA ARG A 52 -13.82 0.80 1.85
C ARG A 52 -12.34 0.42 1.91
N ASN A 53 -12.02 -0.69 2.57
CA ASN A 53 -10.66 -1.22 2.73
C ASN A 53 -10.04 -1.77 1.43
N SER A 54 -10.81 -1.90 0.35
CA SER A 54 -10.30 -2.26 -0.99
C SER A 54 -9.60 -1.11 -1.71
N ALA A 55 -9.72 0.13 -1.21
CA ALA A 55 -9.11 1.28 -1.83
C ALA A 55 -7.58 1.28 -1.64
N PRO A 56 -6.78 1.47 -2.71
CA PRO A 56 -5.31 1.45 -2.63
C PRO A 56 -4.76 2.58 -1.76
N THR A 57 -5.47 3.71 -1.68
CA THR A 57 -5.11 4.86 -0.83
C THR A 57 -5.15 4.55 0.66
N ARG A 58 -5.82 3.48 1.09
CA ARG A 58 -5.88 3.06 2.50
C ARG A 58 -4.73 2.15 2.92
N LEU A 59 -3.89 1.72 1.97
CA LEU A 59 -2.72 0.93 2.28
C LEU A 59 -1.66 1.81 2.94
N HIS A 60 -0.96 1.24 3.91
CA HIS A 60 0.11 1.91 4.62
C HIS A 60 1.37 1.04 4.57
N ARG A 61 2.44 1.57 3.98
CA ARG A 61 3.73 0.88 3.96
C ARG A 61 4.25 0.70 5.39
N ARG A 62 4.70 -0.50 5.72
CA ARG A 62 5.25 -0.86 7.02
C ARG A 62 6.57 -1.58 6.81
N CYS A 63 7.50 -1.43 7.75
CA CYS A 63 8.71 -2.22 7.78
C CYS A 63 8.36 -3.71 7.76
N PHE A 64 8.98 -4.47 6.86
CA PHE A 64 8.73 -5.90 6.70
C PHE A 64 9.01 -6.70 7.99
N SER A 65 10.11 -6.39 8.67
CA SER A 65 10.51 -7.08 9.91
C SER A 65 9.70 -6.62 11.13
N THR A 66 9.69 -5.31 11.43
CA THR A 66 9.14 -4.81 12.70
C THR A 66 7.69 -4.33 12.63
N GLY A 67 7.14 -4.16 11.43
CA GLY A 67 5.81 -3.58 11.19
C GLY A 67 5.70 -2.08 11.46
N ARG A 68 6.83 -1.39 11.69
CA ARG A 68 6.86 0.07 11.96
C ARG A 68 6.23 0.85 10.81
N PRO A 69 5.29 1.79 11.07
CA PRO A 69 4.66 2.57 10.00
C PRO A 69 5.56 3.69 9.48
N ARG A 70 6.47 4.23 10.28
CA ARG A 70 7.28 5.40 9.92
C ARG A 70 8.71 5.01 9.50
N ALA A 71 9.36 5.92 8.78
CA ALA A 71 10.77 5.82 8.36
C ALA A 71 11.05 4.56 7.50
N ASN A 72 10.14 4.25 6.57
CA ASN A 72 10.26 3.11 5.67
C ASN A 72 10.80 3.57 4.31
N TYR A 73 11.87 2.92 3.84
CA TYR A 73 12.39 3.12 2.48
C TYR A 73 11.67 2.20 1.51
N ARG A 74 11.31 2.70 0.32
CA ARG A 74 10.56 1.92 -0.68
C ARG A 74 11.44 0.86 -1.33
N ASP A 75 12.70 1.17 -1.56
CA ASP A 75 13.65 0.29 -2.25
C ASP A 75 13.99 -0.93 -1.39
N PHE A 76 14.12 -0.73 -0.08
CA PHE A 76 14.44 -1.81 0.87
C PHE A 76 13.22 -2.43 1.55
N GLY A 77 12.09 -1.71 1.67
CA GLY A 77 10.92 -2.17 2.43
C GLY A 77 11.14 -2.25 3.96
N LEU A 78 12.23 -1.66 4.46
CA LEU A 78 12.65 -1.72 5.86
C LEU A 78 12.60 -0.34 6.51
N SER A 79 12.49 -0.35 7.84
CA SER A 79 12.67 0.84 8.65
C SER A 79 14.14 1.21 8.77
N GLY A 80 14.48 2.50 8.83
CA GLY A 80 15.87 2.96 8.89
C GLY A 80 16.77 2.31 9.97
N HIS A 81 16.22 2.00 11.15
CA HIS A 81 17.00 1.33 12.21
C HIS A 81 17.42 -0.10 11.82
N VAL A 82 16.46 -0.92 11.39
CA VAL A 82 16.71 -2.29 10.89
C VAL A 82 17.60 -2.26 9.65
N LEU A 83 17.40 -1.28 8.77
CA LEU A 83 18.25 -1.10 7.59
C LEU A 83 19.71 -0.90 8.00
N ARG A 84 19.97 -0.03 8.99
CA ARG A 84 21.31 0.21 9.53
C ARG A 84 21.93 -1.06 10.11
N GLU A 85 21.18 -1.81 10.91
CA GLU A 85 21.65 -3.11 11.46
C GLU A 85 22.03 -4.08 10.35
N MET A 86 21.22 -4.19 9.29
CA MET A 86 21.48 -5.09 8.16
C MET A 86 22.69 -4.67 7.32
N VAL A 87 22.94 -3.36 7.17
CA VAL A 87 24.15 -2.85 6.51
C VAL A 87 25.40 -3.24 7.32
N HIS A 88 25.38 -3.03 8.64
CA HIS A 88 26.51 -3.38 9.49
C HIS A 88 26.75 -4.89 9.58
N ALA A 89 25.71 -5.71 9.43
CA ALA A 89 25.80 -7.16 9.37
C ALA A 89 26.18 -7.71 7.99
N CYS A 90 26.50 -6.86 7.01
CA CYS A 90 26.85 -7.25 5.64
C CYS A 90 25.77 -8.07 4.91
N LEU A 91 24.49 -7.90 5.27
CA LEU A 91 23.37 -8.60 4.65
C LEU A 91 22.85 -7.92 3.38
N LEU A 92 23.15 -6.63 3.21
CA LEU A 92 22.72 -5.86 2.03
C LEU A 92 23.84 -5.80 0.99
N PRO A 93 23.64 -6.35 -0.21
CA PRO A 93 24.67 -6.36 -1.24
C PRO A 93 24.93 -4.93 -1.73
N GLY A 94 26.22 -4.57 -1.84
CA GLY A 94 26.65 -3.26 -2.33
C GLY A 94 26.42 -2.09 -1.37
N ALA A 95 25.88 -2.32 -0.17
CA ALA A 95 25.71 -1.27 0.83
C ALA A 95 27.00 -1.05 1.62
N THR A 96 27.60 0.13 1.46
CA THR A 96 28.81 0.53 2.20
C THR A 96 28.59 1.86 2.92
N ARG A 97 29.46 2.17 3.89
CA ARG A 97 29.47 3.49 4.52
C ARG A 97 29.94 4.51 3.49
N SER A 98 29.09 5.48 3.20
CA SER A 98 29.38 6.61 2.33
C SER A 98 30.29 7.63 3.00
N SER A 99 31.38 8.02 2.33
CA SER A 99 32.19 9.19 2.66
C SER A 99 32.59 9.87 1.35
N TRP A 100 31.72 10.75 0.87
CA TRP A 100 31.94 11.64 -0.26
C TRP A 100 31.60 13.06 0.18
#